data_AF-A0A0A7KMB5-F1
#
_entry.id   AF-A0A0A7KMB5-F1
#
_cell.length_a   1.000
_cell.length_b   1.000
_cell.length_c   1.000
_cell.angle_alpha   90.00
_cell.angle_beta   90.00
_cell.angle_gamma   90.00
#
_symmetry.space_group_name_H-M   'P 1'
#
loop_
_entity.id
_entity.type
_entity.pdbx_description
1 polymer ?
#
loop_
_entity_poly.entity_id
_entity_poly.type
_entity_poly.pdbx_seq_one_letter_code
_entity_poly.pdbx_strand_id
1 'polypeptide(L)'
;MSVDWDALTHTKREKTVRKALKSGDIDLLVHLTIHNLLAYGRGGAHTSLHTMRGYTTGVRAYLTYALPLGWRRLTEHDTDLTVGYIRALARQGLQPGTINSRRSAARALYRALRWASVLEADPFSGTPRVADHQERWDKREA
;
A
#
# COMPACT_ATOMS: atom_id res chain seq x y z
N MET A 1 -16.55 -11.21 -3.47
CA MET A 1 -16.30 -11.85 -4.78
C MET A 1 -14.80 -12.03 -4.95
N SER A 2 -14.33 -13.23 -5.26
CA SER A 2 -12.92 -13.45 -5.62
C SER A 2 -12.75 -13.08 -7.09
N VAL A 3 -11.98 -12.03 -7.39
CA VAL A 3 -11.60 -11.70 -8.76
C VAL A 3 -10.40 -12.56 -9.12
N ASP A 4 -10.54 -13.35 -10.18
CA ASP A 4 -9.39 -14.02 -10.80
C ASP A 4 -8.63 -12.99 -11.65
N TRP A 5 -7.50 -12.52 -11.13
CA TRP A 5 -6.73 -11.48 -11.78
C TRP A 5 -5.91 -11.98 -12.97
N ASP A 6 -5.56 -13.26 -13.00
CA ASP A 6 -4.75 -13.87 -14.06
C ASP A 6 -5.57 -14.06 -15.34
N ALA A 7 -6.88 -14.27 -15.20
CA ALA A 7 -7.82 -14.35 -16.32
C ALA A 7 -8.19 -12.98 -16.93
N LEU A 8 -7.85 -11.86 -16.29
CA LEU A 8 -8.21 -10.54 -16.79
C LEU A 8 -7.19 -9.99 -17.79
N THR A 9 -7.69 -9.59 -18.97
CA THR A 9 -6.95 -8.73 -19.90
C THR A 9 -6.55 -7.41 -19.21
N HIS A 10 -5.45 -6.79 -19.66
CA HIS A 10 -5.00 -5.48 -19.13
C HIS A 10 -6.11 -4.44 -19.04
N THR A 11 -6.90 -4.23 -20.10
CA THR A 11 -7.99 -3.24 -20.11
C THR A 11 -9.10 -3.56 -19.10
N LYS A 12 -9.46 -4.83 -18.93
CA LYS A 12 -10.45 -5.24 -17.91
C LYS A 12 -9.90 -5.03 -16.50
N ARG A 13 -8.63 -5.36 -16.25
CA ARG A 13 -7.97 -5.12 -14.97
C ARG A 13 -7.97 -3.63 -14.63
N GLU A 14 -7.55 -2.78 -15.57
CA GLU A 14 -7.56 -1.32 -15.40
C GLU A 14 -8.95 -0.79 -15.04
N LYS A 15 -9.98 -1.15 -15.84
CA LYS A 15 -11.36 -0.72 -15.60
C LYS A 15 -11.89 -1.16 -14.22
N THR A 16 -11.61 -2.41 -13.84
CA THR A 16 -12.01 -2.95 -12.53
C THR A 16 -11.35 -2.19 -11.38
N VAL A 17 -10.05 -1.92 -11.47
CA VAL A 17 -9.32 -1.18 -10.43
C VAL A 17 -9.75 0.28 -10.36
N ARG A 18 -9.97 0.95 -11.50
CA ARG A 18 -10.52 2.32 -11.51
C ARG A 18 -11.91 2.38 -10.89
N LYS A 19 -12.77 1.40 -11.16
CA LYS A 19 -14.10 1.30 -10.52
C LYS A 19 -13.96 1.20 -9.00
N ALA A 20 -13.07 0.34 -8.51
CA ALA A 20 -12.82 0.16 -7.08
C ALA A 20 -12.28 1.43 -6.39
N LEU A 21 -11.34 2.13 -7.03
CA LEU A 21 -10.85 3.43 -6.55
C LEU A 21 -11.99 4.44 -6.43
N LYS A 22 -12.83 4.54 -7.47
CA LYS A 22 -13.96 5.49 -7.50
C LYS A 22 -15.03 5.18 -6.46
N SER A 23 -15.32 3.90 -6.22
CA SER A 23 -16.32 3.46 -5.23
C SER A 23 -15.77 3.31 -3.82
N GLY A 24 -14.45 3.44 -3.62
CA GLY A 24 -13.80 3.20 -2.33
C GLY A 24 -13.84 1.73 -1.89
N ASP A 25 -13.81 0.78 -2.83
CA ASP A 25 -13.79 -0.66 -2.54
C ASP A 25 -12.40 -1.07 -2.04
N ILE A 26 -12.17 -0.84 -0.74
CA ILE A 26 -10.92 -1.14 -0.05
C ILE A 26 -10.60 -2.64 -0.12
N ASP A 27 -11.61 -3.52 -0.03
CA ASP A 27 -11.40 -4.95 -0.02
C ASP A 27 -10.85 -5.46 -1.34
N LEU A 28 -11.38 -4.96 -2.47
CA LEU A 28 -10.87 -5.30 -3.78
C LEU A 28 -9.45 -4.75 -4.02
N LEU A 29 -9.14 -3.55 -3.53
CA LEU A 29 -7.80 -2.97 -3.64
C LEU A 29 -6.77 -3.69 -2.77
N VAL A 30 -7.18 -4.17 -1.60
CA VAL A 30 -6.37 -5.09 -0.78
C VAL A 30 -6.15 -6.40 -1.53
N HIS A 31 -7.21 -6.99 -2.09
CA HIS A 31 -7.12 -8.24 -2.84
C HIS A 31 -6.17 -8.13 -4.03
N LEU A 32 -6.25 -7.04 -4.80
CA LEU A 32 -5.30 -6.69 -5.86
C LEU A 32 -3.86 -6.63 -5.34
N THR A 33 -3.65 -5.95 -4.21
CA THR A 33 -2.31 -5.76 -3.64
C THR A 33 -1.70 -7.07 -3.17
N ILE A 34 -2.48 -7.93 -2.51
CA ILE A 34 -2.02 -9.25 -2.05
C ILE A 34 -1.73 -10.16 -3.24
N HIS A 35 -2.59 -10.19 -4.25
CA HIS A 35 -2.32 -10.95 -5.48
C HIS A 35 -1.01 -10.49 -6.14
N ASN A 36 -0.82 -9.18 -6.32
CA ASN A 36 0.42 -8.63 -6.86
C ASN A 36 1.65 -8.95 -5.97
N LEU A 37 1.49 -8.97 -4.65
CA LEU A 37 2.54 -9.35 -3.71
C LEU A 37 2.96 -10.81 -3.86
N LEU A 38 2.01 -11.73 -4.05
CA LEU A 38 2.28 -13.15 -4.22
C LEU A 38 2.85 -13.48 -5.60
N ALA A 39 2.44 -12.75 -6.64
CA ALA A 39 2.94 -12.96 -8.00
C ALA A 39 4.32 -12.33 -8.24
N TYR A 40 4.56 -11.12 -7.73
CA TYR A 40 5.74 -10.30 -8.09
C TYR A 40 6.54 -9.78 -6.89
N GLY A 41 6.14 -10.11 -5.66
CA GLY A 41 6.91 -9.80 -4.47
C GLY A 41 8.15 -10.68 -4.34
N ARG A 42 9.15 -10.20 -3.59
CA ARG A 42 10.41 -10.93 -3.37
C ARG A 42 10.21 -12.32 -2.75
N GLY A 43 9.20 -12.47 -1.88
CA GLY A 43 8.83 -13.75 -1.30
C GLY A 43 7.91 -14.60 -2.18
N GLY A 44 7.30 -14.00 -3.21
CA GLY A 44 6.34 -14.65 -4.10
C GLY A 44 5.29 -15.48 -3.35
N ALA A 45 5.03 -16.69 -3.86
CA ALA A 45 4.14 -17.68 -3.27
C ALA A 45 4.55 -18.14 -1.85
N HIS A 46 5.80 -17.91 -1.41
CA HIS A 46 6.28 -18.25 -0.07
C HIS A 46 6.08 -17.12 0.95
N THR A 47 5.37 -16.05 0.60
CA THR A 47 5.06 -14.96 1.52
C THR A 47 4.20 -15.48 2.69
N SER A 48 4.69 -15.33 3.92
CA SER A 48 4.01 -15.84 5.11
C SER A 48 2.62 -15.21 5.35
N LEU A 49 1.73 -15.95 6.02
CA LEU A 49 0.42 -15.44 6.47
C LEU A 49 0.57 -14.16 7.31
N HIS A 50 1.58 -14.09 8.17
CA HIS A 50 1.84 -12.92 9.01
C HIS A 50 2.19 -11.70 8.15
N THR A 51 3.06 -11.88 7.16
CA THR A 51 3.42 -10.82 6.20
C THR A 51 2.18 -10.35 5.43
N MET A 52 1.36 -11.26 4.91
CA MET A 52 0.12 -10.91 4.21
C MET A 52 -0.85 -10.11 5.10
N ARG A 53 -1.03 -10.52 6.36
CA ARG A 53 -1.84 -9.76 7.33
C ARG A 53 -1.29 -8.35 7.56
N GLY A 54 0.03 -8.20 7.66
CA GLY A 54 0.70 -6.90 7.76
C GLY A 54 0.41 -6.01 6.55
N TYR A 55 0.53 -6.55 5.34
CA TYR A 55 0.21 -5.81 4.10
C TYR A 55 -1.28 -5.44 4.02
N THR A 56 -2.19 -6.38 4.27
CA THR A 56 -3.63 -6.12 4.32
C THR A 56 -3.96 -4.98 5.28
N THR A 57 -3.43 -5.05 6.51
CA THR A 57 -3.65 -4.03 7.52
C THR A 57 -3.08 -2.68 7.09
N GLY A 58 -1.86 -2.66 6.55
CA GLY A 58 -1.19 -1.45 6.08
C GLY A 58 -1.87 -0.77 4.88
N VAL A 59 -2.33 -1.56 3.90
CA VAL A 59 -3.05 -1.06 2.72
C VAL A 59 -4.40 -0.48 3.12
N ARG A 60 -5.17 -1.17 3.98
CA ARG A 60 -6.42 -0.63 4.53
C ARG A 60 -6.21 0.73 5.19
N ALA A 61 -5.23 0.83 6.10
CA ALA A 61 -4.93 2.07 6.79
C ALA A 61 -4.57 3.22 5.82
N TYR A 62 -3.81 2.93 4.77
CA TYR A 62 -3.48 3.94 3.77
C TYR A 62 -4.69 4.37 2.94
N LEU A 63 -5.51 3.42 2.48
CA LEU A 63 -6.72 3.71 1.71
C LEU A 63 -7.76 4.48 2.54
N THR A 64 -7.92 4.15 3.82
CA THR A 64 -8.78 4.91 4.76
C THR A 64 -8.30 6.35 4.93
N TYR A 65 -7.00 6.60 4.89
CA TYR A 65 -6.45 7.97 4.90
C TYR A 65 -6.64 8.67 3.55
N ALA A 66 -6.33 8.00 2.44
CA ALA A 66 -6.18 8.64 1.13
C ALA A 66 -7.50 8.82 0.37
N LEU A 67 -8.42 7.85 0.43
CA LEU A 67 -9.67 7.91 -0.34
C LEU A 67 -10.56 9.12 0.00
N PRO A 68 -10.73 9.52 1.29
CA PRO A 68 -11.48 10.73 1.64
C PRO A 68 -10.89 12.02 1.07
N LEU A 69 -9.58 12.03 0.76
CA LEU A 69 -8.90 13.17 0.15
C LEU A 69 -9.06 13.23 -1.37
N GLY A 70 -9.72 12.23 -1.97
CA GLY A 70 -10.02 12.14 -3.40
C GLY A 70 -9.26 11.01 -4.08
N TRP A 71 -10.00 10.07 -4.69
CA TRP A 71 -9.42 8.89 -5.34
C TRP A 71 -8.46 9.20 -6.49
N ARG A 72 -8.64 10.33 -7.19
CA ARG A 72 -7.76 10.75 -8.31
C ARG A 72 -6.31 10.97 -7.87
N ARG A 73 -6.10 11.41 -6.63
CA ARG A 73 -4.76 11.60 -6.05
C ARG A 73 -3.96 10.29 -5.99
N LEU A 74 -4.63 9.14 -5.93
CA LEU A 74 -3.99 7.82 -6.00
C LEU A 74 -3.52 7.45 -7.43
N THR A 75 -3.92 8.20 -8.45
CA THR A 75 -3.61 7.95 -9.87
C THR A 75 -2.75 9.03 -10.53
N GLU A 76 -2.49 10.16 -9.84
CA GLU A 76 -1.84 11.36 -10.40
C GLU A 76 -0.37 11.54 -9.96
N HIS A 77 0.28 10.48 -9.46
CA HIS A 77 1.65 10.55 -8.91
C HIS A 77 1.82 11.63 -7.82
N ASP A 78 0.84 11.73 -6.92
CA ASP A 78 0.83 12.75 -5.87
C ASP A 78 1.80 12.40 -4.71
N THR A 79 2.95 13.06 -4.67
CA THR A 79 3.97 12.89 -3.61
C THR A 79 3.56 13.54 -2.29
N ASP A 80 2.73 14.59 -2.31
CA ASP A 80 2.24 15.23 -1.10
C ASP A 80 1.28 14.32 -0.32
N LEU A 81 0.49 13.51 -1.04
CA LEU A 81 -0.36 12.49 -0.43
C LEU A 81 0.47 11.45 0.35
N THR A 82 1.64 11.07 -0.17
CA THR A 82 2.51 10.07 0.47
C THR A 82 3.23 10.64 1.68
N VAL A 83 3.80 11.84 1.57
CA VAL A 83 4.45 12.55 2.70
C VAL A 83 3.42 12.90 3.78
N GLY A 84 2.24 13.35 3.38
CA GLY A 84 1.13 13.65 4.28
C GLY A 84 0.72 12.44 5.12
N TYR A 85 0.66 11.25 4.52
CA TYR A 85 0.36 10.00 5.24
C TYR A 85 1.42 9.67 6.30
N ILE A 86 2.72 9.76 5.96
CA ILE A 86 3.79 9.51 6.93
C ILE A 86 3.72 10.49 8.10
N ARG A 87 3.46 11.77 7.82
CA ARG A 87 3.27 12.80 8.86
C ARG A 87 2.02 12.52 9.72
N ALA A 88 0.93 12.05 9.12
CA ALA A 88 -0.28 11.68 9.85
C ALA A 88 -0.03 10.51 10.81
N LEU A 89 0.68 9.47 10.37
CA LEU A 89 1.08 8.35 11.23
C LEU A 89 2.01 8.80 12.39
N ALA A 90 2.93 9.72 12.12
CA ALA A 90 3.82 10.28 13.15
C ALA A 90 3.03 11.09 14.19
N ARG A 91 2.05 11.91 13.77
CA ARG A 91 1.16 12.65 14.69
C ARG A 91 0.29 11.74 15.56
N GLN A 92 0.01 10.52 15.11
CA GLN A 92 -0.66 9.50 15.90
C GLN A 92 0.26 8.83 16.93
N GLY A 93 1.54 9.21 17.01
CA GLY A 93 2.51 8.64 17.95
C GLY A 93 2.97 7.23 17.59
N LEU A 94 2.80 6.79 16.32
CA LEU A 94 3.24 5.47 15.92
C LEU A 94 4.77 5.38 15.85
N GLN A 95 5.30 4.24 16.29
CA GLN A 95 6.74 3.98 16.28
C GLN A 95 7.31 3.92 14.85
N PRO A 96 8.58 4.31 14.63
CA PRO A 96 9.21 4.32 13.30
C PRO A 96 9.10 2.98 12.55
N GLY A 97 9.27 1.85 13.25
CA GLY A 97 9.09 0.51 12.66
C GLY A 97 7.68 0.27 12.12
N THR A 98 6.65 0.69 12.86
CA THR A 98 5.26 0.63 12.44
C THR A 98 5.02 1.54 11.24
N ILE A 99 5.52 2.78 11.27
CA ILE A 99 5.40 3.72 10.15
C ILE A 99 6.03 3.15 8.87
N ASN A 100 7.25 2.60 8.98
CA ASN A 100 7.94 1.99 7.84
C ASN A 100 7.21 0.74 7.30
N SER A 101 6.55 -0.03 8.18
CA SER A 101 5.71 -1.16 7.77
C SER A 101 4.47 -0.67 7.00
N ARG A 102 3.78 0.37 7.48
CA ARG A 102 2.65 1.01 6.79
C ARG A 102 3.06 1.62 5.44
N ARG A 103 4.22 2.30 5.39
CA ARG A 103 4.83 2.83 4.17
C ARG A 103 5.10 1.71 3.16
N SER A 104 5.63 0.57 3.60
CA SER A 104 5.91 -0.56 2.72
C SER A 104 4.64 -1.17 2.14
N ALA A 105 3.57 -1.25 2.94
CA ALA A 105 2.27 -1.68 2.45
C ALA A 105 1.67 -0.72 1.40
N ALA A 106 1.75 0.59 1.63
CA ALA A 106 1.32 1.60 0.66
C ALA A 106 2.13 1.52 -0.65
N ARG A 107 3.44 1.27 -0.58
CA ARG A 107 4.28 1.03 -1.77
C ARG A 107 3.87 -0.22 -2.55
N ALA A 108 3.48 -1.29 -1.87
CA ALA A 108 2.98 -2.48 -2.56
C ALA A 108 1.64 -2.22 -3.25
N LEU A 109 0.74 -1.44 -2.64
CA LEU A 109 -0.48 -0.97 -3.32
C LEU A 109 -0.10 -0.23 -4.60
N TYR A 110 0.80 0.75 -4.53
CA TYR A 110 1.19 1.53 -5.71
C TYR A 110 1.85 0.68 -6.80
N ARG A 111 2.64 -0.35 -6.43
CA ARG A 111 3.14 -1.33 -7.41
C ARG A 111 1.99 -2.10 -8.08
N ALA A 112 0.97 -2.49 -7.31
CA ALA A 112 -0.20 -3.19 -7.84
C ALA A 112 -1.05 -2.29 -8.75
N LEU A 113 -1.18 -1.00 -8.41
CA LEU A 113 -1.85 0.01 -9.25
C LEU A 113 -1.11 0.21 -10.59
N ARG A 114 0.23 0.25 -10.56
CA ARG A 114 1.03 0.28 -11.80
C ARG A 114 0.86 -0.96 -12.65
N TRP A 115 0.88 -2.13 -12.01
CA TRP A 115 0.59 -3.39 -12.70
C TRP A 115 -0.81 -3.41 -13.33
N ALA A 116 -1.79 -2.77 -12.68
CA ALA A 116 -3.13 -2.57 -13.21
C ALA A 116 -3.25 -1.46 -14.29
N SER A 117 -2.15 -0.80 -14.66
CA SER A 117 -2.12 0.31 -15.63
C SER A 117 -3.01 1.51 -15.23
N VAL A 118 -3.26 1.72 -13.94
CA VAL A 118 -4.01 2.90 -13.44
C VAL A 118 -3.11 4.05 -12.98
N LEU A 119 -1.81 3.80 -12.91
CA LEU A 119 -0.77 4.74 -12.50
C LEU A 119 0.53 4.36 -13.23
N GLU A 120 1.31 5.35 -13.65
CA GLU A 120 2.57 5.11 -14.37
C GLU A 120 3.80 5.05 -13.44
N ALA A 121 3.85 5.90 -12.40
CA ALA A 121 5.05 6.08 -11.58
C ALA A 121 4.79 5.96 -10.07
N ASP A 122 5.78 5.50 -9.29
CA ASP A 122 5.69 5.33 -7.83
C ASP A 122 5.82 6.68 -7.08
N PRO A 123 4.75 7.25 -6.49
CA PRO A 123 4.86 8.50 -5.73
C PRO A 123 5.62 8.32 -4.42
N PHE A 124 5.91 7.09 -4.00
CA PHE A 124 6.78 6.81 -2.84
C PHE A 124 8.25 6.65 -3.21
N SER A 125 8.63 6.71 -4.49
CA SER A 125 10.01 6.49 -4.95
C SER A 125 11.02 7.37 -4.21
N GLY A 126 10.73 8.66 -4.04
CA GLY A 126 11.54 9.63 -3.32
C GLY A 126 11.25 9.77 -1.81
N THR A 127 10.23 9.10 -1.26
CA THR A 127 9.88 9.25 0.16
C THR A 127 10.88 8.47 1.03
N PRO A 128 11.67 9.10 1.92
CA PRO A 128 12.63 8.37 2.75
C PRO A 128 11.95 7.45 3.77
N ARG A 129 12.73 6.54 4.35
CA ARG A 129 12.31 5.78 5.55
C ARG A 129 12.34 6.71 6.76
N VAL A 130 11.44 6.48 7.72
CA VAL A 130 11.52 7.15 9.01
C VAL A 130 12.65 6.53 9.82
N ALA A 131 13.59 7.36 10.29
CA ALA A 131 14.70 6.93 11.12
C ALA A 131 14.21 6.48 12.50
N ASP A 132 14.86 5.46 13.03
CA ASP A 132 14.64 4.98 14.38
C ASP A 132 15.78 5.50 15.25
N HIS A 133 15.46 6.45 16.13
CA HIS A 133 16.43 7.09 17.02
C HIS A 133 16.52 6.39 18.39
N GLN A 134 15.78 5.30 18.60
CA GLN A 134 15.85 4.50 19.83
C GLN A 134 16.99 3.50 19.71
N GLU A 135 17.95 3.54 20.64
CA GLU A 135 19.06 2.60 20.66
C GLU A 135 18.56 1.15 20.82
N ARG A 136 19.29 0.20 20.22
CA ARG A 136 18.87 -1.22 20.19
C ARG A 136 18.78 -1.86 21.59
N TRP A 137 19.44 -1.27 22.58
CA TRP A 137 19.50 -1.77 23.96
C TRP A 137 18.21 -1.49 24.72
N ASP A 138 17.62 -0.30 24.54
CA ASP A 138 16.37 0.12 25.21
C ASP A 138 15.16 -0.75 24.86
N LYS A 139 15.18 -1.43 23.70
CA LYS A 139 14.07 -2.27 23.21
C LYS A 139 14.02 -3.67 23.82
N ARG A 140 15.05 -4.11 24.55
CA ARG A 140 15.12 -5.47 25.13
C ARG A 140 14.73 -5.52 26.60
N GLU A 141 14.62 -4.37 27.27
CA GLU A 141 14.31 -4.28 28.71
C GLU A 141 12.87 -3.86 29.03
N ALA A 142 12.01 -3.67 28.01
CA ALA A 142 10.59 -3.37 28.15
C ALA A 142 9.71 -4.53 27.67
#